data_AF-A0A371IPF7-F1
#
_entry.id   AF-A0A371IPF7-F1
#
_cell.length_a   1.000
_cell.length_b   1.000
_cell.length_c   1.000
_cell.angle_alpha   90.00
_cell.angle_beta   90.00
_cell.angle_gamma   90.00
#
_symmetry.space_group_name_H-M   'P 1'
#
loop_
_entity.id
_entity.type
_entity.pdbx_description
1 polymer ?
#
loop_
_entity_poly.entity_id
_entity_poly.type
_entity_poly.pdbx_seq_one_letter_code
_entity_poly.pdbx_strand_id
1 'polypeptide(L)'
;DMNSIDYNERTCIIIIENNMNKIGLIVDAVNEVMGISPDKIMKTNSNKDECKQDFIKGVSEINNEIQLILDCDLLMEIVKDVNNKINE
;
A
#
# COMPACT_ATOMS: atom_id res chain seq x y z
N ASP A 1 13.75 14.60 -6.50
CA ASP A 1 13.25 14.01 -7.75
C ASP A 1 12.95 12.54 -7.57
N MET A 2 11.73 12.13 -7.91
CA MET A 2 11.30 10.73 -7.88
C MET A 2 11.55 10.15 -9.28
N ASN A 3 12.76 9.63 -9.49
CA ASN A 3 13.12 8.97 -10.75
C ASN A 3 12.66 7.50 -10.68
N SER A 4 12.09 6.99 -11.78
CA SER A 4 11.80 5.56 -11.90
C SER A 4 13.09 4.75 -11.86
N ILE A 5 13.10 3.71 -11.04
CA ILE A 5 14.21 2.76 -10.95
C ILE A 5 13.93 1.60 -11.93
N ASP A 6 14.91 1.24 -12.73
CA ASP A 6 14.81 0.04 -13.58
C ASP A 6 14.72 -1.22 -12.72
N TYR A 7 13.90 -2.18 -13.17
CA TYR A 7 13.81 -3.47 -12.51
C TYR A 7 15.16 -4.14 -12.42
N ASN A 8 15.51 -4.57 -11.22
CA ASN A 8 16.79 -5.18 -10.90
C ASN A 8 16.61 -6.32 -9.90
N GLU A 9 17.70 -6.94 -9.48
CA GLU A 9 17.71 -8.09 -8.56
C GLU A 9 17.11 -7.80 -7.16
N ARG A 10 16.91 -6.53 -6.80
CA ARG A 10 16.25 -6.12 -5.55
C ARG A 10 14.75 -5.91 -5.72
N THR A 11 14.26 -5.76 -6.96
CA THR A 11 12.84 -5.64 -7.25
C THR A 11 12.12 -6.91 -6.80
N CYS A 12 11.14 -6.73 -5.91
CA CYS A 12 10.40 -7.83 -5.29
C CYS A 12 8.90 -7.70 -5.62
N ILE A 13 8.19 -8.82 -5.60
CA ILE A 13 6.72 -8.83 -5.66
C ILE A 13 6.18 -9.22 -4.27
N ILE A 14 5.48 -8.30 -3.61
CA ILE A 14 4.77 -8.58 -2.35
C ILE A 14 3.43 -9.20 -2.69
N ILE A 15 3.18 -10.43 -2.20
CA ILE A 15 1.90 -11.10 -2.36
C ILE A 15 1.02 -10.79 -1.15
N ILE A 16 -0.13 -10.18 -1.39
CA ILE A 16 -1.18 -9.98 -0.39
C ILE A 16 -2.32 -10.95 -0.71
N GLU A 17 -2.78 -11.71 0.29
CA GLU A 17 -3.89 -12.65 0.14
C GLU A 17 -4.99 -12.46 1.18
N ASN A 18 -6.24 -12.58 0.73
CA ASN A 18 -7.43 -12.63 1.58
C ASN A 18 -8.40 -13.67 1.00
N ASN A 19 -8.54 -14.78 1.73
CA ASN A 19 -9.27 -15.97 1.32
C ASN A 19 -8.75 -16.53 -0.03
N MET A 20 -9.56 -16.47 -1.09
CA MET A 20 -9.16 -16.94 -2.43
C MET A 20 -8.54 -15.85 -3.31
N ASN A 21 -8.52 -14.59 -2.86
CA ASN A 21 -8.02 -13.47 -3.65
C ASN A 21 -6.54 -13.25 -3.37
N LYS A 22 -5.76 -13.06 -4.45
CA LYS A 22 -4.33 -12.74 -4.37
C LYS A 22 -4.03 -11.56 -5.26
N ILE A 23 -3.27 -10.59 -4.74
CA ILE A 23 -2.71 -9.48 -5.51
C ILE A 23 -1.21 -9.46 -5.31
N GLY A 24 -0.48 -9.12 -6.37
CA GLY A 24 0.96 -8.91 -6.34
C GLY A 24 1.28 -7.41 -6.45
N LEU A 25 2.12 -6.90 -5.56
CA LEU A 25 2.63 -5.53 -5.60
C LEU A 25 4.10 -5.54 -6.01
N ILE A 26 4.44 -4.86 -7.10
CA ILE A 26 5.84 -4.66 -7.50
C ILE A 26 6.42 -3.53 -6.67
N VAL A 27 7.53 -3.78 -6.00
CA VAL A 27 8.26 -2.81 -5.19
C VAL A 27 9.75 -2.81 -5.51
N ASP A 28 10.41 -1.68 -5.31
CA ASP A 28 11.85 -1.52 -5.59
C ASP A 28 12.71 -2.43 -4.71
N ALA A 29 12.35 -2.57 -3.42
CA ALA A 29 12.99 -3.45 -2.45
C ALA A 29 12.12 -3.61 -1.19
N VAL A 30 12.43 -4.62 -0.36
CA VAL A 30 11.93 -4.73 1.02
C VAL A 30 13.08 -4.38 1.96
N ASN A 31 12.87 -3.39 2.83
CA ASN A 31 13.94 -2.90 3.71
C ASN A 31 14.04 -3.71 5.01
N GLU A 32 12.93 -3.79 5.76
CA GLU A 32 12.90 -4.44 7.08
C GLU A 32 11.47 -4.83 7.49
N VAL A 33 11.36 -5.58 8.59
CA VAL A 33 10.10 -5.91 9.24
C VAL A 33 10.12 -5.33 10.65
N MET A 34 9.14 -4.48 10.96
CA MET A 34 9.06 -3.82 12.26
C MET A 34 7.63 -3.80 12.80
N GLY A 35 7.51 -3.82 14.13
CA GLY A 35 6.26 -3.56 14.83
C GLY A 35 6.08 -2.06 15.06
N ILE A 36 4.88 -1.54 14.77
CA ILE A 36 4.51 -0.15 15.01
C ILE A 36 3.41 -0.13 16.08
N SER A 37 3.64 0.62 17.17
CA SER A 37 2.59 0.82 18.18
C SER A 37 1.44 1.62 17.57
N PRO A 38 0.16 1.27 17.83
CA PRO A 38 -0.99 2.02 17.33
C PRO A 38 -0.95 3.52 17.65
N ASP A 39 -0.38 3.90 18.80
CA ASP A 39 -0.26 5.30 19.23
C ASP A 39 0.71 6.13 18.37
N LYS A 40 1.57 5.46 17.59
CA LYS A 40 2.49 6.10 16.64
C LYS A 40 1.87 6.27 15.26
N ILE A 41 0.65 5.79 15.04
CA ILE A 41 -0.05 5.89 13.77
C ILE A 41 -0.95 7.12 13.80
N MET A 42 -0.57 8.12 13.01
CA MET A 42 -1.42 9.26 12.73
C MET A 42 -2.48 8.84 11.70
N LYS A 43 -3.75 8.96 12.08
CA LYS A 43 -4.86 8.73 11.14
C LYS A 43 -4.81 9.78 10.05
N THR A 44 -4.86 9.35 8.79
CA THR A 44 -5.10 10.28 7.69
C THR A 44 -6.57 10.68 7.69
N ASN A 45 -6.82 11.97 7.66
CA ASN A 45 -8.12 12.57 7.45
C ASN A 45 -8.36 12.69 5.95
N SER A 46 -8.54 11.54 5.28
CA SER A 46 -9.00 11.54 3.89
C SER A 46 -10.46 12.02 3.88
N ASN A 47 -10.66 13.25 3.39
CA ASN A 47 -11.99 13.69 2.99
C ASN A 47 -12.43 12.76 1.85
N LYS A 48 -13.51 12.00 2.08
CA LYS A 48 -14.04 10.98 1.13
C LYS A 48 -14.38 11.52 -0.26
N ASP A 49 -14.41 12.83 -0.45
CA ASP A 49 -14.75 13.48 -1.73
C ASP A 49 -13.54 13.61 -2.68
N GLU A 50 -12.31 13.40 -2.21
CA GLU A 50 -11.12 13.36 -3.07
C GLU A 50 -10.60 11.92 -3.18
N CYS A 51 -11.06 11.25 -4.24
CA CYS A 51 -10.83 9.88 -4.73
C CYS A 51 -9.35 9.39 -4.85
N LYS A 52 -8.39 9.96 -4.11
CA LYS A 52 -6.94 9.72 -4.28
C LYS A 52 -6.23 9.13 -3.07
N GLN A 53 -6.86 9.01 -1.90
CA GLN A 53 -6.19 8.56 -0.68
C GLN A 53 -6.85 7.35 0.01
N ASP A 54 -7.74 6.66 -0.69
CA ASP A 54 -8.56 5.63 -0.05
C ASP A 54 -7.75 4.41 0.42
N PHE A 55 -6.58 4.12 -0.14
CA PHE A 55 -5.76 2.97 0.27
C PHE A 55 -4.71 3.28 1.35
N ILE A 56 -4.70 4.47 1.96
CA ILE A 56 -3.77 4.81 3.06
C ILE A 56 -4.48 4.68 4.39
N LYS A 57 -4.06 3.71 5.21
CA LYS A 57 -4.57 3.47 6.56
C LYS A 57 -4.12 4.55 7.55
N GLY A 58 -2.92 5.10 7.34
CA GLY A 58 -2.34 6.13 8.19
C GLY A 58 -0.89 6.45 7.84
N VAL A 59 -0.29 7.29 8.66
CA VAL A 59 1.09 7.75 8.52
C VAL A 59 1.79 7.55 9.86
N SER A 60 3.04 7.10 9.86
CA SER A 60 3.90 7.10 11.04
C SER A 60 5.20 7.83 10.75
N GLU A 61 5.83 8.36 11.80
CA GLU A 61 7.21 8.81 11.75
C GLU A 61 8.06 7.91 12.65
N ILE A 62 9.04 7.25 12.05
CA ILE A 62 9.99 6.36 12.73
C ILE A 62 11.38 6.72 12.22
N ASN A 63 12.33 6.93 13.14
CA ASN A 63 13.71 7.29 12.80
C ASN A 63 13.82 8.53 11.89
N ASN A 64 12.98 9.54 12.10
CA ASN A 64 12.88 10.73 11.24
C ASN A 64 12.52 10.45 9.77
N GLU A 65 12.02 9.25 9.48
CA GLU A 65 11.45 8.89 8.20
C GLU A 65 9.93 8.78 8.31
N ILE A 66 9.23 9.26 7.30
CA ILE A 66 7.77 9.14 7.19
C ILE A 66 7.44 7.83 6.50
N GLN A 67 6.66 6.97 7.14
CA GLN A 67 6.13 5.74 6.55
C GLN A 67 4.64 5.90 6.30
N LEU A 68 4.22 5.64 5.05
CA LEU A 68 2.82 5.49 4.68
C LEU A 68 2.38 4.05 4.94
N ILE A 69 1.29 3.88 5.68
CA ILE A 69 0.74 2.58 6.02
C ILE A 69 -0.39 2.28 5.04
N LEU A 70 -0.23 1.25 4.22
CA LEU A 70 -1.25 0.82 3.26
C LEU A 70 -2.40 0.09 3.96
N ASP A 71 -3.62 0.37 3.51
CA ASP A 71 -4.80 -0.43 3.81
C ASP A 71 -4.93 -1.56 2.78
N CYS A 72 -4.42 -2.74 3.13
CA CYS A 72 -4.40 -3.90 2.23
C CYS A 72 -5.81 -4.42 1.90
N ASP A 73 -6.77 -4.29 2.81
CA ASP A 73 -8.14 -4.76 2.60
C ASP A 73 -8.83 -3.88 1.55
N LEU A 74 -8.76 -2.55 1.72
CA LEU A 74 -9.32 -1.60 0.76
C LEU A 74 -8.60 -1.63 -0.59
N LEU A 75 -7.28 -1.84 -0.59
CA LEU A 75 -6.53 -2.06 -1.83
C LEU A 75 -7.05 -3.27 -2.61
N MET A 76 -7.39 -4.36 -1.93
CA MET A 76 -7.99 -5.53 -2.58
C MET A 76 -9.39 -5.26 -3.13
N GLU A 77 -10.21 -4.48 -2.44
CA GLU A 77 -11.54 -4.07 -2.93
C GLU A 77 -11.43 -3.27 -4.24
N ILE A 78 -10.54 -2.27 -4.27
CA ILE A 78 -10.29 -1.45 -5.47
C ILE A 78 -9.86 -2.31 -6.66
N VAL A 79 -8.92 -3.25 -6.45
CA VAL A 79 -8.43 -4.13 -7.53
C VAL A 79 -9.53 -5.06 -8.04
N LYS A 80 -10.40 -5.56 -7.15
CA LYS A 80 -11.57 -6.38 -7.56
C LYS A 80 -12.54 -5.58 -8.42
N ASP A 81 -12.86 -4.35 -8.02
CA ASP A 81 -13.79 -3.49 -8.74
C ASP A 81 -13.27 -3.15 -10.15
N VAL A 82 -11.96 -2.92 -10.29
CA VAL A 82 -11.31 -2.72 -11.59
C VAL A 82 -11.41 -3.99 -12.45
N ASN A 83 -11.12 -5.16 -11.89
CA ASN A 83 -11.19 -6.42 -12.63
C ASN A 83 -12.62 -6.75 -13.09
N ASN A 84 -13.64 -6.44 -12.29
CA ASN A 84 -15.03 -6.66 -12.68
C ASN A 84 -15.46 -5.79 -13.86
N LYS A 85 -15.02 -4.52 -13.91
CA LYS A 85 -15.32 -3.60 -15.02
C LYS A 85 -14.64 -3.94 -16.35
N ILE A 86 -13.54 -4.70 -16.33
CA ILE A 86 -12.83 -5.13 -17.55
C ILE A 86 -13.53 -6.34 -18.21
N ASN A 87 -14.35 -7.08 -17.44
CA ASN A 87 -15.04 -8.28 -17.90
C ASN A 87 -16.51 -8.01 -18.33
N GLU A 88 -16.92 -6.74 -18.42
CA GLU A 88 -18.19 -6.27 -19.02
C GLU A 88 -17.92 -5.58 -20.36
#